data_AF-C2CGN7-F1
#
_entry.id   AF-C2CGN7-F1
#
_cell.length_a   1.000
_cell.length_b   1.000
_cell.length_c   1.000
_cell.angle_alpha   90.00
_cell.angle_beta   90.00
_cell.angle_gamma   90.00
#
_symmetry.space_group_name_H-M   'P 1'
#
loop_
_entity.id
_entity.type
_entity.pdbx_description
1 polymer ?
#
loop_
_entity_poly.entity_id
_entity_poly.type
_entity_poly.pdbx_seq_one_letter_code
_entity_poly.pdbx_strand_id
1 'polypeptide(L)'
;MLKEFKEFISRGNVIDMAIGIIMGSAFTAIVKSMVDDILMPIISGLTAGINYEDIVVNIGGASLRVGNFINAVISFLIIAFVMFVIVKTLNSRHKDDKEEETDKTCPYCQSKIPLEATRCPHCTSKLDNYKNINE
;
A
#
# COMPACT_ATOMS: atom_id res chain seq x y z
N MET A 1 33.48 6.91 -0.36
CA MET A 1 32.38 7.42 0.49
C MET A 1 31.38 8.31 -0.25
N LEU A 2 31.58 9.63 -0.45
CA LEU A 2 30.56 10.49 -1.09
C LEU A 2 30.26 10.14 -2.57
N LYS A 3 31.27 9.71 -3.33
CA LYS A 3 31.08 9.21 -4.70
C LYS A 3 30.31 7.89 -4.73
N GLU A 4 30.73 6.92 -3.92
CA GLU A 4 30.05 5.61 -3.77
C GLU A 4 28.61 5.75 -3.26
N PHE A 5 28.35 6.71 -2.37
CA PHE A 5 27.01 7.01 -1.89
C PHE A 5 26.15 7.63 -3.00
N LYS A 6 26.69 8.57 -3.77
CA LYS A 6 26.01 9.13 -4.95
C LYS A 6 25.69 8.04 -5.99
N GLU A 7 26.59 7.09 -6.16
CA GLU A 7 26.47 5.96 -7.10
C GLU A 7 25.50 4.87 -6.58
N PHE A 8 25.32 4.79 -5.25
CA PHE A 8 24.31 3.94 -4.62
C PHE A 8 22.90 4.53 -4.76
N ILE A 9 22.72 5.82 -4.44
CA ILE A 9 21.43 6.50 -4.57
C ILE A 9 21.03 6.68 -6.03
N SER A 10 21.97 6.82 -6.98
CA SER A 10 21.62 6.92 -8.40
C SER A 10 21.01 5.66 -8.99
N ARG A 11 20.90 4.57 -8.23
CA ARG A 11 20.17 3.37 -8.64
C ARG A 11 18.66 3.66 -8.51
N GLY A 12 17.96 3.80 -9.64
CA GLY A 12 16.52 4.11 -9.70
C GLY A 12 15.68 3.21 -8.79
N ASN A 13 15.91 1.89 -8.83
CA ASN A 13 15.21 0.91 -7.98
C ASN A 13 15.32 1.17 -6.46
N VAL A 14 16.39 1.82 -5.99
CA VAL A 14 16.57 2.17 -4.57
C VAL A 14 15.79 3.44 -4.22
N ILE A 15 15.77 4.44 -5.11
CA ILE A 15 15.01 5.68 -4.91
C ILE A 15 13.51 5.38 -4.89
N ASP A 16 13.01 4.58 -5.82
CA ASP A 16 11.57 4.28 -5.92
C ASP A 16 11.08 3.51 -4.69
N MET A 17 11.86 2.55 -4.21
CA MET A 17 11.60 1.84 -2.96
C MET A 17 11.61 2.79 -1.76
N ALA A 18 12.59 3.71 -1.68
CA ALA A 18 12.70 4.66 -0.58
C ALA A 18 11.50 5.63 -0.53
N ILE A 19 11.07 6.13 -1.69
CA ILE A 19 9.87 6.99 -1.79
C ILE A 19 8.64 6.22 -1.33
N GLY A 20 8.48 4.96 -1.77
CA GLY A 20 7.35 4.11 -1.36
C GLY A 20 7.26 3.91 0.16
N ILE A 21 8.38 3.66 0.84
CA ILE A 21 8.41 3.47 2.30
C ILE A 21 8.07 4.79 3.03
N ILE A 22 8.64 5.91 2.59
CA ILE A 22 8.40 7.22 3.22
C ILE A 22 6.92 7.61 3.06
N MET A 23 6.37 7.49 1.84
CA MET A 23 4.96 7.79 1.58
C MET A 23 4.03 6.83 2.34
N GLY A 24 4.37 5.54 2.40
CA GLY A 24 3.60 4.55 3.16
C GLY A 24 3.54 4.82 4.66
N SER A 25 4.66 5.24 5.26
CA SER A 25 4.72 5.59 6.68
C SER A 25 3.96 6.88 7.00
N ALA A 26 4.08 7.91 6.16
CA ALA A 26 3.32 9.15 6.29
C ALA A 26 1.80 8.91 6.14
N PHE A 27 1.39 8.11 5.16
CA PHE A 27 -0.01 7.74 4.97
C PHE A 27 -0.58 6.98 6.17
N THR A 28 0.17 6.03 6.72
CA THR A 28 -0.22 5.29 7.92
C THR A 28 -0.43 6.22 9.11
N ALA A 29 0.43 7.23 9.28
CA ALA A 29 0.29 8.22 10.35
C ALA A 29 -1.01 9.06 10.21
N ILE A 30 -1.37 9.44 8.98
CA ILE A 30 -2.62 10.17 8.70
C ILE A 30 -3.84 9.31 9.03
N VAL A 31 -3.85 8.05 8.58
CA VAL A 31 -4.95 7.12 8.88
C VAL A 31 -5.06 6.90 10.39
N LYS A 32 -3.93 6.71 11.08
CA LYS A 32 -3.89 6.54 12.53
C LYS A 32 -4.47 7.76 13.25
N SER A 33 -4.07 8.98 12.89
CA SER A 33 -4.64 10.21 13.46
C SER A 33 -6.15 10.31 13.20
N MET A 34 -6.62 9.96 12.01
CA MET A 34 -8.06 9.93 11.74
C MET A 34 -8.81 8.93 12.63
N VAL A 35 -8.22 7.77 12.91
CA VAL A 35 -8.85 6.80 13.82
C VAL A 35 -8.80 7.28 15.26
N ASP A 36 -7.63 7.66 15.76
CA ASP A 36 -7.41 8.00 17.16
C ASP A 36 -8.07 9.32 17.55
N ASP A 37 -8.05 10.33 16.68
CA ASP A 37 -8.50 11.69 17.01
C ASP A 37 -9.97 11.96 16.60
N ILE A 38 -10.52 11.19 15.64
CA ILE A 38 -11.89 11.41 15.14
C ILE A 38 -12.79 10.22 15.47
N LEU A 39 -12.42 9.00 15.07
CA LEU A 39 -13.31 7.84 15.24
C LEU A 39 -13.40 7.37 16.69
N MET A 40 -12.27 7.28 17.41
CA MET A 40 -12.26 6.83 18.79
C MET A 40 -13.12 7.72 19.71
N PRO A 41 -13.07 9.06 19.65
CA PRO A 41 -13.98 9.92 20.41
C PRO A 41 -15.47 9.75 20.04
N ILE A 42 -15.78 9.51 18.76
CA ILE A 42 -17.17 9.28 18.32
C ILE A 42 -17.67 7.93 18.86
N ILE A 43 -16.84 6.89 18.77
CA ILE A 43 -17.17 5.54 19.24
C ILE A 43 -17.28 5.54 20.77
N SER A 44 -16.35 6.17 21.48
CA SER A 44 -16.39 6.28 22.94
C SER A 44 -17.59 7.11 23.40
N GLY A 45 -17.95 8.18 22.69
CA GLY A 45 -19.16 8.95 22.96
C GLY A 45 -20.44 8.13 22.80
N LEU A 46 -20.50 7.26 21.79
CA LEU A 46 -21.66 6.37 21.54
C LEU A 46 -21.73 5.19 22.50
N THR A 47 -20.61 4.66 22.96
CA THR A 47 -20.56 3.55 23.93
C THR A 47 -20.69 4.01 25.38
N ALA A 48 -20.98 5.30 25.63
CA ALA A 48 -21.06 5.91 26.96
C ALA A 48 -19.73 5.96 27.74
N GLY A 49 -18.61 6.07 27.03
CA GLY A 49 -17.29 6.30 27.63
C GLY A 49 -16.70 5.06 28.28
N ILE A 50 -16.96 3.87 27.74
CA ILE A 50 -16.35 2.63 28.26
C ILE A 50 -14.85 2.68 27.94
N ASN A 51 -14.08 3.16 28.90
CA ASN A 51 -12.63 3.10 28.88
C ASN A 51 -12.22 1.69 29.28
N TYR A 52 -11.90 0.85 28.29
CA TYR A 52 -11.41 -0.49 28.55
C TYR A 52 -10.08 -0.48 29.31
N GLU A 53 -9.34 0.64 29.30
CA GLU A 53 -8.02 0.84 29.94
C GLU A 53 -8.01 0.56 31.45
N ASP A 54 -9.14 0.74 32.13
CA ASP A 54 -9.25 0.55 33.59
C ASP A 54 -9.34 -0.93 34.01
N ILE A 55 -9.42 -1.86 33.04
CA ILE A 55 -9.44 -3.30 33.31
C ILE A 55 -8.01 -3.78 33.60
N VAL A 56 -7.65 -3.73 34.88
CA VAL A 56 -6.37 -4.21 35.41
C VAL A 56 -6.58 -5.46 36.26
N VAL A 57 -5.94 -6.56 35.87
CA VAL A 57 -5.92 -7.81 36.63
C VAL A 57 -4.60 -7.90 37.38
N ASN A 58 -4.65 -7.86 38.71
CA ASN A 58 -3.45 -7.99 39.54
C ASN A 58 -3.22 -9.46 39.90
N ILE A 59 -2.08 -10.02 39.51
CA ILE A 59 -1.68 -11.39 39.85
C ILE A 59 -0.28 -11.35 40.46
N GLY A 60 -0.15 -11.72 41.74
CA GLY A 60 1.15 -11.93 42.38
C GLY A 60 2.09 -10.72 42.42
N GLY A 61 1.55 -9.50 42.42
CA GLY A 61 2.33 -8.24 42.39
C GLY A 61 2.58 -7.66 40.99
N ALA A 62 2.15 -8.34 39.93
CA ALA A 62 2.14 -7.81 38.57
C ALA A 62 0.75 -7.29 38.19
N SER A 63 0.68 -6.09 37.62
CA SER A 63 -0.54 -5.47 37.10
C SER A 63 -0.70 -5.74 35.61
N LEU A 64 -1.55 -6.70 35.24
CA LEU A 64 -1.88 -7.00 33.85
C LEU A 64 -2.93 -6.00 33.35
N ARG A 65 -2.52 -5.08 32.49
CA ARG A 65 -3.40 -4.10 31.82
C ARG A 65 -4.10 -4.73 30.62
N VAL A 66 -5.02 -5.66 30.88
CA VAL A 66 -5.82 -6.34 29.86
C VAL A 66 -6.63 -5.33 29.05
N GLY A 67 -7.04 -4.24 29.68
CA GLY A 67 -7.71 -3.12 29.06
C GLY A 67 -7.02 -2.52 27.84
N ASN A 68 -5.72 -2.25 27.96
CA ASN A 68 -4.93 -1.67 26.88
C ASN A 68 -4.81 -2.62 25.69
N PHE A 69 -4.76 -3.93 25.95
CA PHE A 69 -4.72 -4.93 24.89
C PHE A 69 -6.03 -4.96 24.11
N ILE A 70 -7.17 -4.96 24.80
CA ILE A 70 -8.49 -4.91 24.15
C ILE A 70 -8.64 -3.62 23.34
N ASN A 71 -8.21 -2.48 23.89
CA ASN A 71 -8.22 -1.21 23.18
C ASN A 71 -7.38 -1.25 21.90
N ALA A 72 -6.16 -1.81 21.97
CA ALA A 72 -5.28 -1.97 20.81
C ALA A 72 -5.91 -2.88 19.72
N VAL A 73 -6.59 -3.96 20.11
CA VAL A 73 -7.28 -4.85 19.16
C VAL A 73 -8.43 -4.12 18.48
N ILE A 74 -9.24 -3.36 19.24
CA ILE A 74 -10.35 -2.57 18.68
C ILE A 74 -9.81 -1.51 17.69
N SER A 75 -8.79 -0.75 18.10
CA SER A 75 -8.15 0.27 17.24
C SER A 75 -7.60 -0.35 15.95
N PHE A 76 -6.93 -1.51 16.03
CA PHE A 76 -6.44 -2.24 14.87
C PHE A 76 -7.56 -2.64 13.89
N LEU A 77 -8.68 -3.16 14.41
CA LEU A 77 -9.83 -3.52 13.58
C LEU A 77 -10.45 -2.29 12.89
N ILE A 78 -10.52 -1.16 13.59
CA ILE A 78 -11.03 0.09 13.01
C ILE A 78 -10.09 0.60 11.91
N ILE A 79 -8.78 0.65 12.15
CA ILE A 79 -7.78 1.05 11.14
C ILE A 79 -7.87 0.16 9.91
N ALA A 80 -7.93 -1.16 10.10
CA ALA A 80 -8.06 -2.11 9.00
C ALA A 80 -9.35 -1.88 8.19
N PHE A 81 -10.48 -1.64 8.86
CA PHE A 81 -11.75 -1.35 8.20
C PHE A 81 -11.71 -0.04 7.42
N VAL A 82 -11.15 1.01 8.01
CA VAL A 82 -10.98 2.32 7.38
C VAL A 82 -10.07 2.23 6.16
N MET A 83 -8.93 1.56 6.27
CA MET A 83 -8.04 1.33 5.13
C MET A 83 -8.74 0.56 4.02
N PHE A 84 -9.53 -0.47 4.36
CA PHE A 84 -10.32 -1.21 3.39
C PHE A 84 -11.33 -0.32 2.66
N VAL A 85 -12.05 0.56 3.36
CA VAL A 85 -12.99 1.51 2.75
C VAL A 85 -12.27 2.49 1.84
N ILE A 86 -11.12 3.03 2.25
CA ILE A 86 -10.31 3.95 1.43
C ILE A 86 -9.83 3.25 0.16
N VAL A 87 -9.18 2.09 0.28
CA VAL A 87 -8.69 1.32 -0.88
C VAL A 87 -9.84 0.92 -1.80
N LYS A 88 -10.97 0.48 -1.25
CA LYS A 88 -12.16 0.15 -2.04
C LYS A 88 -12.73 1.37 -2.77
N THR A 89 -12.72 2.54 -2.15
CA THR A 89 -13.21 3.78 -2.77
C THR A 89 -12.29 4.25 -3.89
N LEU A 90 -10.97 4.14 -3.70
CA LEU A 90 -9.97 4.44 -4.72
C LEU A 90 -10.04 3.42 -5.87
N ASN A 91 -10.02 2.12 -5.57
CA ASN A 91 -10.07 1.06 -6.58
C ASN A 91 -11.41 1.01 -7.33
N SER A 92 -12.51 1.43 -6.68
CA SER A 92 -13.80 1.60 -7.35
C SER A 92 -13.84 2.79 -8.30
N ARG A 93 -12.91 3.75 -8.19
CA ARG A 93 -12.77 4.92 -9.07
C ARG A 93 -11.70 4.75 -10.14
N HIS A 94 -10.68 3.93 -9.89
CA HIS A 94 -9.60 3.63 -10.83
C HIS A 94 -9.85 2.38 -11.69
N LYS A 95 -11.12 2.06 -11.99
CA LYS A 95 -11.44 0.95 -12.91
C LYS A 95 -10.91 1.16 -14.34
N ASP A 96 -10.45 2.38 -14.65
CA ASP A 96 -9.96 2.78 -15.97
C ASP A 96 -8.44 3.01 -16.03
N ASP A 97 -7.71 2.95 -14.92
CA ASP A 97 -6.24 3.00 -14.95
C ASP A 97 -5.70 1.58 -15.12
N LYS A 98 -5.94 1.01 -16.30
CA LYS A 98 -5.03 -0.01 -16.84
C LYS A 98 -3.67 0.70 -16.89
N GLU A 99 -2.72 0.28 -16.07
CA GLU A 99 -1.31 0.64 -16.25
C GLU A 99 -1.05 0.55 -17.75
N GLU A 100 -0.76 1.68 -18.40
CA GLU A 100 -0.54 1.72 -19.83
C GLU A 100 0.53 0.68 -20.12
N GLU A 101 0.13 -0.47 -20.68
CA GLU A 101 1.04 -1.57 -21.00
C GLU A 101 1.98 -1.01 -22.06
N THR A 102 3.11 -0.42 -21.67
CA THR A 102 4.08 0.15 -22.61
C THR A 102 4.67 -0.91 -23.52
N ASP A 103 4.51 -2.18 -23.13
CA ASP A 103 5.12 -3.34 -23.74
C ASP A 103 4.08 -4.38 -24.18
N LYS A 104 4.21 -4.83 -25.43
CA LYS A 104 3.55 -6.04 -25.95
C LYS A 104 4.47 -7.24 -25.89
N THR A 105 3.89 -8.44 -25.87
CA THR A 105 4.66 -9.68 -25.99
C THR A 105 4.86 -10.04 -27.46
N CYS A 106 6.10 -10.35 -27.85
CA CYS A 106 6.38 -10.81 -29.20
C CYS A 106 5.86 -12.25 -29.38
N PRO A 107 5.02 -12.55 -30.37
CA PRO A 107 4.44 -13.89 -30.55
C PRO A 107 5.48 -14.98 -30.88
N TYR A 108 6.58 -14.60 -31.53
CA TYR A 108 7.61 -15.55 -31.99
C TYR A 108 8.61 -15.98 -30.91
N CYS A 109 9.01 -15.07 -30.02
CA CYS A 109 10.07 -15.31 -29.04
C CYS A 109 9.68 -14.96 -27.61
N GLN A 110 8.45 -14.49 -27.39
CA GLN A 110 7.89 -14.19 -26.07
C GLN A 110 8.64 -13.08 -25.29
N SER A 111 9.52 -12.32 -25.94
CA SER A 111 10.16 -11.14 -25.34
C SER A 111 9.17 -9.98 -25.20
N LYS A 112 9.27 -9.21 -24.12
CA LYS A 112 8.58 -7.91 -23.95
C LYS A 112 9.22 -6.87 -24.87
N ILE A 113 8.40 -6.20 -25.67
CA ILE A 113 8.83 -5.22 -26.68
C ILE A 113 7.90 -4.01 -26.65
N PRO A 114 8.33 -2.80 -27.04
CA PRO A 114 7.47 -1.62 -27.05
C PRO A 114 6.21 -1.81 -27.91
N LEU A 115 5.08 -1.20 -27.50
CA LEU A 115 3.80 -1.28 -28.25
C LEU A 115 3.94 -0.92 -29.73
N GLU A 116 4.71 0.11 -30.05
CA GLU A 116 4.91 0.61 -31.42
C GLU A 116 6.00 -0.13 -32.21
N ALA A 117 6.63 -1.15 -31.61
CA ALA A 117 7.68 -1.90 -32.30
C ALA A 117 7.11 -2.62 -33.54
N THR A 118 7.64 -2.25 -34.71
CA THR A 118 7.35 -2.88 -36.01
C THR A 118 8.25 -4.09 -36.27
N ARG A 119 9.37 -4.22 -35.54
CA ARG A 119 10.27 -5.38 -35.56
C ARG A 119 10.73 -5.73 -34.15
N CYS A 120 10.83 -7.02 -33.87
CA CYS A 120 11.32 -7.49 -32.58
C CYS A 120 12.86 -7.36 -32.48
N PRO A 121 13.43 -6.72 -31.45
CA PRO A 121 14.87 -6.61 -31.28
C PRO A 121 15.55 -7.95 -30.93
N HIS A 122 14.83 -8.89 -30.33
CA HIS A 122 15.39 -10.16 -29.90
C HIS A 122 15.45 -11.20 -31.03
N CYS A 123 14.36 -11.35 -31.80
CA CYS A 123 14.27 -12.36 -32.86
C CYS A 123 14.18 -11.79 -34.28
N THR A 124 14.22 -10.46 -34.45
CA THR A 124 14.22 -9.76 -35.76
C THR A 124 12.98 -9.95 -36.64
N SER A 125 11.96 -10.66 -36.12
CA SER A 125 10.69 -10.87 -36.80
C SER A 125 9.96 -9.55 -37.04
N LYS A 126 9.27 -9.46 -38.17
CA LYS A 126 8.45 -8.31 -38.54
C LYS A 126 7.06 -8.48 -37.92
N LEU A 127 6.58 -7.43 -37.25
CA LEU A 127 5.36 -7.45 -36.43
C LEU A 127 4.24 -6.64 -37.10
N ASP A 128 4.16 -6.70 -38.43
CA ASP A 128 3.15 -5.98 -39.21
C ASP A 128 1.75 -6.36 -38.70
N ASN A 129 1.02 -5.38 -38.14
CA ASN A 129 -0.36 -5.48 -37.65
C ASN A 129 -0.61 -6.29 -36.37
N TYR A 130 0.41 -6.61 -35.55
CA TYR A 130 0.16 -7.21 -34.23
C TYR A 130 -0.12 -6.13 -33.16
N LYS A 131 -1.41 -5.94 -32.84
CA LYS A 131 -1.89 -5.32 -31.59
C LYS A 131 -2.18 -6.43 -30.58
N ASN A 132 -1.85 -6.20 -29.31
CA ASN A 132 -2.15 -7.17 -28.25
C ASN A 132 -3.65 -7.51 -28.28
N ILE A 133 -3.97 -8.81 -28.28
CA ILE A 133 -5.33 -9.35 -28.44
C ILE A 133 -6.16 -9.18 -27.14
N ASN A 134 -5.59 -8.51 -26.12
CA ASN A 134 -6.20 -8.35 -24.80
C ASN A 134 -6.83 -6.94 -24.59
N GLU A 135 -7.12 -6.23 -25.69
CA GLU A 135 -7.99 -5.04 -25.68
C GLU A 135 -9.47 -5.44 -25.67
#